data_AF-F0FAJ7-F1
#
_entry.id   AF-F0FAJ7-F1
#
_cell.length_a   1.000
_cell.length_b   1.000
_cell.length_c   1.000
_cell.angle_alpha   90.00
_cell.angle_beta   90.00
_cell.angle_gamma   90.00
#
_symmetry.space_group_name_H-M   'P 1'
#
loop_
_entity.id
_entity.type
_entity.pdbx_description
1 polymer ?
#
loop_
_entity_poly.entity_id
_entity_poly.type
_entity_poly.pdbx_seq_one_letter_code
_entity_poly.pdbx_strand_id
1 'polypeptide(L)'
;MDYKDMKFKVWHGCDRGLCHKGCGRQNRQLNTFDWLADIPGNNQTTDLVEVQFKNTRKGYYHNANNLDLKKGDIVAVEANPGHDIGVVTLTGRLVKLQIKKTSCVKSPDDIKRVYRLAKEVDMQKFHEAKAREHKTMIESRQIAKGLGLKMKIGDVEYQGDGNKAIFYYIADERVDFRQLIKDLAAAFHVRIEMKQIGARQEAGRIGGTGPCGRELCCATWMKNFSSVSTTAARIQDLSLNPTKLAGMCAKLKCCLNYEVDDYMEAARKLPSKEVLLETMDGEYHLFKTDILSGQCTYSTDKNLGANLETISAERAREIIEMNRRGEKPLSLLEDGKARPVKKPVDLLAGADLSRFDKAKKRRKNNPQRGGNGQQTNRRNSRDGQNTYQTQNDRKRPQNDNRRMPNGNRRPYSGRHPEQQQNGSTMAASDRKN
;
A
#
# COMPACT_ATOMS: atom_id res chain seq x y z
N MET A 1 -30.73 -27.46 26.08
CA MET A 1 -29.75 -26.82 26.98
C MET A 1 -29.78 -25.34 26.70
N ASP A 2 -30.22 -24.54 27.67
CA ASP A 2 -30.40 -23.09 27.54
C ASP A 2 -29.03 -22.38 27.51
N TYR A 3 -28.73 -21.70 26.40
CA TYR A 3 -27.46 -20.99 26.18
C TYR A 3 -27.37 -19.65 26.94
N LYS A 4 -28.41 -19.27 27.71
CA LYS A 4 -28.53 -17.95 28.35
C LYS A 4 -27.79 -17.83 29.69
N ASP A 5 -27.50 -18.94 30.37
CA ASP A 5 -26.83 -18.95 31.69
C ASP A 5 -25.39 -19.50 31.67
N MET A 6 -24.82 -19.73 30.49
CA MET A 6 -23.40 -20.09 30.39
C MET A 6 -22.55 -18.83 30.65
N LYS A 7 -21.94 -18.74 31.84
CA LYS A 7 -20.86 -17.79 32.10
C LYS A 7 -19.68 -18.12 31.17
N PHE A 8 -19.61 -17.45 30.03
CA PHE A 8 -18.44 -17.49 29.16
C PHE A 8 -17.27 -16.84 29.90
N LYS A 9 -16.38 -17.66 30.47
CA LYS A 9 -15.10 -17.17 30.98
C LYS A 9 -14.23 -16.91 29.75
N VAL A 10 -14.03 -15.63 29.40
CA VAL A 10 -13.09 -15.26 28.33
C VAL A 10 -11.73 -15.82 28.72
N TRP A 11 -11.25 -16.77 27.93
CA TRP A 11 -10.02 -17.49 28.23
C TRP A 11 -8.83 -16.60 27.85
N HIS A 12 -7.99 -16.31 28.82
CA HIS A 12 -6.87 -15.36 28.72
C HIS A 12 -5.50 -16.04 28.54
N GLY A 13 -5.46 -17.36 28.33
CA GLY A 13 -4.22 -18.13 28.22
C GLY A 13 -3.66 -18.26 26.80
N CYS A 14 -2.58 -19.05 26.68
CA CYS A 14 -1.70 -19.17 25.51
C CYS A 14 -2.01 -20.32 24.52
N ASP A 15 -3.15 -21.01 24.58
CA ASP A 15 -3.44 -22.21 23.76
C ASP A 15 -3.61 -21.88 22.27
N ARG A 16 -3.66 -20.60 21.92
CA ARG A 16 -3.62 -20.10 20.52
C ARG A 16 -2.42 -19.19 20.23
N GLY A 17 -1.41 -19.16 21.09
CA GLY A 17 -0.16 -18.43 20.89
C GLY A 17 -0.28 -16.89 20.86
N LEU A 18 -1.42 -16.33 21.30
CA LEU A 18 -1.69 -14.89 21.28
C LEU A 18 -2.08 -14.40 22.68
N CYS A 19 -1.14 -13.71 23.32
CA CYS A 19 -1.31 -13.05 24.62
C CYS A 19 -2.30 -11.87 24.56
N HIS A 20 -3.29 -11.83 25.45
CA HIS A 20 -4.20 -10.68 25.56
C HIS A 20 -3.50 -9.39 26.04
N LYS A 21 -2.39 -9.50 26.77
CA LYS A 21 -1.55 -8.36 27.17
C LYS A 21 -0.72 -7.82 26.00
N GLY A 22 -0.43 -8.68 25.01
CA GLY A 22 0.16 -8.31 23.72
C GLY A 22 -0.81 -7.52 22.83
N CYS A 23 -2.12 -7.76 22.99
CA CYS A 23 -3.22 -6.97 22.42
C CYS A 23 -3.34 -5.61 23.13
N GLY A 24 -2.28 -4.79 23.05
CA GLY A 24 -2.23 -3.48 23.67
C GLY A 24 -2.99 -2.40 22.90
N ARG A 25 -3.90 -1.73 23.63
CA ARG A 25 -4.78 -0.57 23.34
C ARG A 25 -4.12 0.60 22.58
N GLN A 26 -3.73 0.43 21.33
CA GLN A 26 -3.24 1.55 20.52
C GLN A 26 -3.85 1.54 19.13
N ASN A 27 -4.74 2.50 18.89
CA ASN A 27 -5.27 2.87 17.57
C ASN A 27 -4.26 3.67 16.74
N ARG A 28 -2.96 3.51 17.01
CA ARG A 28 -1.90 4.27 16.34
C ARG A 28 -1.34 3.45 15.18
N GLN A 29 -0.95 4.15 14.12
CA GLN A 29 -0.27 3.57 12.95
C GLN A 29 0.94 2.76 13.39
N LEU A 30 1.28 1.67 12.69
CA LEU A 30 2.48 0.85 12.96
C LEU A 30 2.50 0.14 14.33
N ASN A 31 1.35 -0.25 14.87
CA ASN A 31 1.28 -1.07 16.07
C ASN A 31 1.84 -2.48 15.79
N THR A 32 2.87 -2.88 16.53
CA THR A 32 3.41 -4.24 16.47
C THR A 32 2.82 -5.05 17.61
N PHE A 33 2.27 -6.23 17.30
CA PHE A 33 1.77 -7.14 18.31
C PHE A 33 2.93 -7.72 19.14
N ASP A 34 2.83 -7.62 20.47
CA ASP A 34 3.82 -8.21 21.37
C ASP A 34 3.37 -9.63 21.78
N TRP A 35 3.70 -10.60 20.94
CA TRP A 35 3.51 -12.01 21.19
C TRP A 35 4.38 -12.61 22.32
N LEU A 36 5.38 -11.90 22.86
CA LEU A 36 6.21 -12.37 23.97
C LEU A 36 5.81 -11.71 25.31
N ALA A 37 4.69 -10.99 25.36
CA ALA A 37 4.23 -10.27 26.55
C ALA A 37 3.87 -11.19 27.74
N ASP A 38 3.55 -12.46 27.50
CA ASP A 38 3.22 -13.43 28.55
C ASP A 38 4.43 -14.17 29.14
N ILE A 39 5.62 -13.99 28.57
CA ILE A 39 6.82 -14.66 29.06
C ILE A 39 7.40 -13.86 30.23
N PRO A 40 7.36 -14.40 31.47
CA PRO A 40 7.93 -13.70 32.62
C PRO A 40 9.43 -13.51 32.42
N GLY A 41 9.93 -12.31 32.73
CA GLY A 41 11.34 -11.95 32.56
C GLY A 41 11.73 -11.41 31.17
N ASN A 42 10.85 -11.47 30.15
CA ASN A 42 11.18 -10.96 28.80
C ASN A 42 11.57 -9.46 28.82
N ASN A 43 10.93 -8.66 29.66
CA ASN A 43 11.23 -7.22 29.79
C ASN A 43 12.64 -6.93 30.37
N GLN A 44 13.21 -7.88 31.13
CA GLN A 44 14.55 -7.75 31.73
C GLN A 44 15.65 -8.33 30.83
N THR A 45 15.31 -9.00 29.73
CA THR A 45 16.31 -9.62 28.85
C THR A 45 17.13 -8.61 28.04
N THR A 46 16.62 -7.38 27.88
CA THR A 46 17.25 -6.34 27.08
C THR A 46 16.93 -4.93 27.56
N ASP A 47 17.93 -4.07 27.65
CA ASP A 47 17.77 -2.65 28.01
C ASP A 47 17.34 -1.77 26.84
N LEU A 48 16.88 -2.37 25.74
CA LEU A 48 16.47 -1.66 24.52
C LEU A 48 14.95 -1.53 24.46
N VAL A 49 14.49 -0.33 24.13
CA VAL A 49 13.06 -0.04 23.97
C VAL A 49 12.78 0.66 22.65
N GLU A 50 11.64 0.32 22.04
CA GLU A 50 11.15 0.97 20.82
C GLU A 50 10.11 2.04 21.20
N VAL A 51 10.44 3.29 20.90
CA VAL A 51 9.58 4.44 21.15
C VAL A 51 9.07 4.99 19.82
N GLN A 52 7.75 5.13 19.73
CA GLN A 52 7.08 5.74 18.60
C GLN A 52 6.75 7.21 18.90
N PHE A 53 7.11 8.07 17.96
CA PHE A 53 6.75 9.48 17.94
C PHE A 53 5.52 9.70 17.07
N LYS A 54 5.29 10.95 16.65
CA LYS A 54 4.20 11.30 15.75
C LYS A 54 4.26 10.49 14.45
N ASN A 55 3.11 9.98 14.03
CA ASN A 55 2.89 9.21 12.81
C ASN A 55 3.80 7.96 12.70
N THR A 56 4.67 7.93 11.69
CA THR A 56 5.41 6.72 11.31
C THR A 56 6.84 6.65 11.89
N ARG A 57 7.27 7.70 12.60
CA ARG A 57 8.62 7.83 13.17
C ARG A 57 8.75 6.95 14.41
N LYS A 58 9.68 5.99 14.36
CA LYS A 58 10.08 5.17 15.51
C LYS A 58 11.58 5.34 15.76
N GLY A 59 11.97 5.38 17.02
CA GLY A 59 13.35 5.38 17.47
C GLY A 59 13.60 4.25 18.46
N TYR A 60 14.85 3.81 18.52
CA TYR A 60 15.31 2.85 19.50
C TYR A 60 16.10 3.59 20.57
N TYR A 61 15.89 3.25 21.82
CA TYR A 61 16.49 3.92 22.97
C TYR A 61 16.99 2.91 24.00
N HIS A 62 18.02 3.29 24.77
CA HIS A 62 18.51 2.55 25.92
C HIS A 62 17.78 2.97 27.20
N ASN A 63 17.27 1.99 27.94
CA ASN A 63 16.70 2.15 29.27
C ASN A 63 17.81 2.06 30.32
N ALA A 64 18.67 3.07 30.40
CA ALA A 64 19.79 3.09 31.34
C ALA A 64 19.37 3.05 32.83
N ASN A 65 18.13 3.45 33.13
CA ASN A 65 17.60 3.59 34.48
C ASN A 65 16.80 2.35 34.94
N ASN A 66 16.77 1.26 34.16
CA ASN A 66 15.99 0.05 34.45
C ASN A 66 14.54 0.35 34.86
N LEU A 67 13.90 1.30 34.16
CA LEU A 67 12.51 1.64 34.41
C LEU A 67 11.60 0.49 33.96
N ASP A 68 10.57 0.18 34.75
CA ASP A 68 9.54 -0.79 34.40
C ASP A 68 8.61 -0.23 33.32
N LEU A 69 9.09 -0.24 32.07
CA LEU A 69 8.34 0.26 30.92
C LEU A 69 7.42 -0.82 30.36
N LYS A 70 6.16 -0.46 30.14
CA LYS A 70 5.17 -1.30 29.47
C LYS A 70 4.78 -0.68 28.13
N LYS A 71 4.26 -1.53 27.23
CA LYS A 71 3.70 -1.07 25.97
C LYS A 71 2.54 -0.10 26.23
N GLY A 72 2.61 1.07 25.60
CA GLY A 72 1.64 2.16 25.74
C GLY A 72 2.05 3.28 26.68
N ASP A 73 3.12 3.10 27.46
CA ASP A 73 3.61 4.13 28.38
C ASP A 73 4.22 5.31 27.62
N ILE A 74 3.94 6.52 28.10
CA ILE A 74 4.48 7.75 27.55
C ILE A 74 5.80 8.06 28.27
N VAL A 75 6.88 8.21 27.50
CA VAL A 75 8.24 8.40 28.02
C VAL A 75 8.89 9.64 27.45
N ALA A 76 9.72 10.28 28.28
CA ALA A 76 10.61 11.35 27.87
C ALA A 76 11.98 10.76 27.49
N VAL A 77 12.41 11.03 26.27
CA VAL A 77 13.64 10.50 25.69
C VAL A 77 14.60 11.61 25.30
N GLU A 78 15.88 11.27 25.24
CA GLU A 78 16.93 12.19 24.84
C GLU A 78 16.88 12.56 23.35
N ALA A 79 16.98 13.85 23.08
CA ALA A 79 17.01 14.42 21.74
C ALA A 79 18.15 15.44 21.60
N ASN A 80 18.60 15.66 20.36
CA ASN A 80 19.70 16.60 20.10
C ASN A 80 19.10 17.85 19.43
N PRO A 81 18.97 18.99 20.12
CA PRO A 81 19.06 19.22 21.58
C PRO A 81 17.73 19.00 22.32
N GLY A 82 17.78 18.70 23.62
CA GLY A 82 16.63 18.66 24.54
C GLY A 82 16.02 17.27 24.74
N HIS A 83 14.71 17.24 25.00
CA HIS A 83 13.92 16.05 25.28
C HIS A 83 12.77 15.95 24.27
N ASP A 84 12.42 14.72 23.91
CA ASP A 84 11.27 14.42 23.05
C ASP A 84 10.32 13.48 23.81
N ILE A 85 9.03 13.54 23.46
CA ILE A 85 8.00 12.74 24.13
C ILE A 85 7.48 11.72 23.14
N GLY A 86 7.57 10.46 23.50
CA GLY A 86 7.13 9.35 22.67
C GLY A 86 6.40 8.30 23.48
N VAL A 87 5.82 7.33 22.77
CA VAL A 87 5.11 6.23 23.41
C VAL A 87 5.79 4.91 23.12
N VAL A 88 5.98 4.12 24.17
CA VAL A 88 6.61 2.81 24.08
C VAL A 88 5.71 1.87 23.28
N THR A 89 6.26 1.28 22.24
CA THR A 89 5.54 0.34 21.35
C THR A 89 5.97 -1.11 21.53
N LEU A 90 7.26 -1.33 21.78
CA LEU A 90 7.83 -2.66 22.05
C LEU A 90 8.91 -2.58 23.13
N THR A 91 8.98 -3.64 23.92
CA THR A 91 9.98 -3.87 24.97
C THR A 91 10.56 -5.29 24.84
N GLY A 92 11.70 -5.54 25.47
CA GLY A 92 12.31 -6.87 25.54
C GLY A 92 12.91 -7.38 24.23
N ARG A 93 13.01 -8.71 24.10
CA ARG A 93 13.75 -9.38 23.02
C ARG A 93 13.30 -9.01 21.61
N LEU A 94 12.04 -8.62 21.43
CA LEU A 94 11.49 -8.22 20.13
C LEU A 94 12.17 -6.99 19.54
N VAL A 95 12.64 -6.08 20.38
CA VAL A 95 13.34 -4.87 19.92
C VAL A 95 14.62 -5.25 19.17
N LYS A 96 15.36 -6.27 19.63
CA LYS A 96 16.55 -6.78 18.94
C LYS A 96 16.21 -7.36 17.56
N LEU A 97 15.11 -8.09 17.43
CA LEU A 97 14.66 -8.63 16.14
C LEU A 97 14.23 -7.52 15.18
N GLN A 98 13.55 -6.50 15.72
CA GLN A 98 13.07 -5.38 14.93
C GLN A 98 14.23 -4.48 14.42
N ILE A 99 15.27 -4.29 15.24
CA ILE A 99 16.51 -3.63 14.82
C ILE A 99 17.18 -4.41 13.68
N LYS A 100 17.31 -5.73 13.81
CA LYS A 100 17.87 -6.60 12.75
C LYS A 100 17.08 -6.49 11.44
N LYS A 101 15.75 -6.43 11.51
CA LYS A 101 14.88 -6.30 10.33
C LYS A 101 14.96 -4.92 9.68
N THR A 102 15.12 -3.88 10.49
CA THR A 102 15.07 -2.50 9.98
C THR A 102 16.43 -2.07 9.42
N SER A 103 17.55 -2.70 9.83
CA SER A 103 18.93 -2.40 9.39
C SER A 103 19.34 -0.92 9.51
N CYS A 104 18.64 -0.14 10.33
CA CYS A 104 18.80 1.32 10.44
C CYS A 104 19.83 1.75 11.48
N VAL A 105 20.17 0.88 12.42
CA VAL A 105 21.13 1.19 13.48
C VAL A 105 22.52 0.83 12.98
N LYS A 106 23.30 1.85 12.60
CA LYS A 106 24.67 1.69 12.08
C LYS A 106 25.69 1.44 13.20
N SER A 107 25.38 1.83 14.43
CA SER A 107 26.21 1.59 15.62
C SER A 107 25.34 1.56 16.90
N PRO A 108 25.71 0.75 17.90
CA PRO A 108 25.08 0.78 19.23
C PRO A 108 25.24 2.13 19.95
N ASP A 109 26.30 2.88 19.64
CA ASP A 109 26.65 4.16 20.27
C ASP A 109 25.75 5.35 19.87
N ASP A 110 24.98 5.25 18.78
CA ASP A 110 24.04 6.30 18.36
C ASP A 110 22.64 6.12 19.01
N ILE A 111 22.50 5.11 19.88
CA ILE A 111 21.25 4.84 20.59
C ILE A 111 21.19 5.72 21.84
N LYS A 112 20.25 6.66 21.82
CA LYS A 112 20.02 7.64 22.89
C LYS A 112 19.33 7.00 24.10
N ARG A 113 19.30 7.71 25.23
CA ARG A 113 18.74 7.17 26.48
C ARG A 113 17.29 7.60 26.71
N VAL A 114 16.53 6.76 27.41
CA VAL A 114 15.25 7.13 28.03
C VAL A 114 15.54 7.74 29.39
N TYR A 115 15.01 8.93 29.65
CA TYR A 115 15.22 9.60 30.93
C TYR A 115 14.23 9.12 31.99
N ARG A 116 12.93 9.24 31.70
CA ARG A 116 11.85 9.01 32.67
C ARG A 116 10.49 8.79 32.00
N LEU A 117 9.53 8.32 32.77
CA LEU A 117 8.11 8.42 32.44
C LEU A 117 7.70 9.89 32.32
N ALA A 118 6.84 10.20 31.35
CA ALA A 118 6.40 11.56 31.10
C ALA A 118 5.61 12.11 32.29
N LYS A 119 5.96 13.32 32.75
CA LYS A 119 5.21 14.03 33.80
C LYS A 119 4.00 14.74 33.20
N GLU A 120 3.03 15.12 34.02
CA GLU A 120 1.86 15.88 33.55
C GLU A 120 2.25 17.21 32.89
N VAL A 121 3.27 17.89 33.40
CA VAL A 121 3.82 19.12 32.80
C VAL A 121 4.34 18.86 31.38
N ASP A 122 5.03 17.74 31.17
CA ASP A 122 5.56 17.33 29.88
C ASP A 122 4.39 17.02 28.91
N MET A 123 3.34 16.37 29.43
CA MET A 123 2.12 16.12 28.66
C MET A 123 1.39 17.40 28.25
N GLN A 124 1.24 18.38 29.15
CA GLN A 124 0.58 19.65 28.82
C GLN A 124 1.31 20.38 27.70
N LYS A 125 2.65 20.51 27.81
CA LYS A 125 3.49 21.11 26.77
C LYS A 125 3.38 20.37 25.44
N PHE A 126 3.32 19.04 25.46
CA PHE A 126 3.12 18.24 24.26
C PHE A 126 1.77 18.53 23.57
N HIS A 127 0.69 18.68 24.35
CA HIS A 127 -0.62 19.01 23.81
C HIS A 127 -0.65 20.42 23.21
N GLU A 128 -0.04 21.40 23.89
CA GLU A 128 0.11 22.76 23.37
C GLU A 128 0.94 22.81 22.08
N ALA A 129 2.05 22.08 22.04
CA ALA A 129 2.87 21.94 20.84
C ALA A 129 2.06 21.34 19.68
N LYS A 130 1.30 20.28 19.94
CA LYS A 130 0.44 19.63 18.95
C LYS A 130 -0.69 20.53 18.44
N ALA A 131 -1.27 21.37 19.29
CA ALA A 131 -2.27 22.35 18.87
C ALA A 131 -1.69 23.42 17.93
N ARG A 132 -0.42 23.81 18.15
CA ARG A 132 0.28 24.79 17.30
C ARG A 132 0.66 24.22 15.92
N GLU A 133 0.93 22.93 15.80
CA GLU A 133 1.33 22.26 14.54
C GLU A 133 0.44 22.61 13.35
N HIS A 134 -0.88 22.57 13.54
CA HIS A 134 -1.83 22.80 12.45
C HIS A 134 -1.78 24.24 11.93
N LYS A 135 -1.68 25.23 12.83
CA LYS A 135 -1.56 26.64 12.46
C LYS A 135 -0.22 26.90 11.75
N THR A 136 0.87 26.40 12.33
CA THR A 136 2.23 26.50 11.76
C THR A 136 2.28 25.90 10.35
N MET A 137 1.63 24.76 10.13
CA MET A 137 1.57 24.11 8.82
C MET A 137 0.92 25.00 7.75
N ILE A 138 -0.18 25.68 8.08
CA ILE A 138 -0.90 26.55 7.15
C ILE A 138 -0.05 27.78 6.82
N GLU A 139 0.49 28.46 7.82
CA GLU A 139 1.35 29.64 7.63
C GLU A 139 2.60 29.30 6.82
N SER A 140 3.22 28.15 7.09
CA SER A 140 4.41 27.71 6.36
C SER A 140 4.12 27.44 4.88
N ARG A 141 2.92 26.92 4.55
CA ARG A 141 2.48 26.77 3.15
C ARG A 141 2.29 28.12 2.46
N GLN A 142 1.80 29.14 3.18
CA GLN A 142 1.64 30.48 2.64
C GLN A 142 2.99 31.13 2.34
N ILE A 143 3.94 31.05 3.26
CA ILE A 143 5.30 31.59 3.08
C ILE A 143 6.01 30.88 1.92
N ALA A 144 5.94 29.55 1.84
CA ALA A 144 6.53 28.79 0.74
C ALA A 144 5.93 29.17 -0.63
N LYS A 145 4.62 29.45 -0.68
CA LYS A 145 3.95 29.93 -1.89
C LYS A 145 4.36 31.36 -2.24
N GLY A 146 4.52 32.25 -1.25
CA GLY A 146 4.99 33.62 -1.45
C GLY A 146 6.39 33.70 -2.04
N LEU A 147 7.27 32.76 -1.67
CA LEU A 147 8.63 32.63 -2.21
C LEU A 147 8.69 31.91 -3.57
N GLY A 148 7.57 31.40 -4.09
CA GLY A 148 7.53 30.70 -5.38
C GLY A 148 8.24 29.34 -5.40
N LEU A 149 8.45 28.72 -4.23
CA LEU A 149 9.17 27.44 -4.15
C LEU A 149 8.27 26.28 -4.61
N LYS A 150 8.76 25.46 -5.55
CA LYS A 150 8.08 24.26 -6.05
C LYS A 150 8.14 23.11 -5.05
N MET A 151 7.52 23.29 -3.88
CA MET A 151 7.48 22.28 -2.82
C MET A 151 6.13 22.25 -2.12
N LYS A 152 5.81 21.11 -1.51
CA LYS A 152 4.63 20.97 -0.64
C LYS A 152 5.07 20.56 0.75
N ILE A 153 4.63 21.33 1.75
CA ILE A 153 4.83 21.01 3.16
C ILE A 153 3.67 20.11 3.59
N GLY A 154 4.00 18.84 3.86
CA GLY A 154 3.03 17.80 4.19
C GLY A 154 2.65 17.81 5.66
N ASP A 155 3.64 17.81 6.55
CA ASP A 155 3.42 17.70 8.00
C ASP A 155 4.47 18.50 8.77
N VAL A 156 4.13 18.92 9.99
CA VAL A 156 5.02 19.64 10.93
C VAL A 156 4.98 18.91 12.26
N GLU A 157 6.15 18.61 12.82
CA GLU A 157 6.31 17.92 14.09
C GLU A 157 7.12 18.81 15.03
N TYR A 158 6.51 19.23 16.14
CA TYR A 158 7.28 19.86 17.22
C TYR A 158 7.87 18.78 18.12
N GLN A 159 9.10 19.00 18.55
CA GLN A 159 9.70 18.21 19.62
C GLN A 159 8.94 18.45 20.94
N GLY A 160 8.95 17.49 21.87
CA GLY A 160 8.28 17.60 23.18
C GLY A 160 8.57 18.89 23.95
N ASP A 161 9.80 19.42 23.86
CA ASP A 161 10.20 20.69 24.50
C ASP A 161 9.76 21.95 23.72
N GLY A 162 9.26 21.82 22.50
CA GLY A 162 8.86 22.94 21.63
C GLY A 162 10.00 23.75 21.02
N ASN A 163 11.26 23.51 21.41
CA ASN A 163 12.44 24.25 20.94
C ASN A 163 12.82 23.98 19.48
N LYS A 164 12.37 22.85 18.93
CA LYS A 164 12.69 22.38 17.59
C LYS A 164 11.43 21.94 16.86
N ALA A 165 11.31 22.35 15.60
CA ALA A 165 10.23 21.97 14.71
C ALA A 165 10.80 21.32 13.44
N ILE A 166 10.29 20.14 13.11
CA ILE A 166 10.67 19.36 11.93
C ILE A 166 9.57 19.50 10.89
N PHE A 167 9.93 20.04 9.73
CA PHE A 167 9.04 20.24 8.59
C PHE A 167 9.27 19.16 7.55
N TYR A 168 8.25 18.35 7.30
CA TYR A 168 8.29 17.33 6.27
C TYR A 168 7.77 17.89 4.96
N TYR A 169 8.60 17.84 3.92
CA TYR A 169 8.23 18.36 2.61
C TYR A 169 8.49 17.34 1.50
N ILE A 170 7.72 17.47 0.42
CA ILE A 170 7.93 16.78 -0.84
C ILE A 170 8.27 17.81 -1.92
N ALA A 171 9.26 17.47 -2.73
CA ALA A 171 9.66 18.21 -3.91
C ALA A 171 10.26 17.23 -4.93
N ASP A 172 9.97 17.45 -6.21
CA ASP A 172 10.50 16.65 -7.31
C ASP A 172 11.94 17.05 -7.67
N GLU A 173 12.25 18.34 -7.54
CA GLU A 173 13.56 18.93 -7.80
C GLU A 173 14.22 19.43 -6.51
N ARG A 174 15.52 19.74 -6.59
CA ARG A 174 16.24 20.34 -5.47
C ARG A 174 15.73 21.77 -5.24
N VAL A 175 15.26 22.04 -4.03
CA VAL A 175 14.72 23.35 -3.65
C VAL A 175 15.72 24.09 -2.76
N ASP A 176 15.96 25.37 -3.04
CA ASP A 176 16.70 26.24 -2.14
C ASP A 176 15.77 26.84 -1.09
N PHE A 177 15.81 26.30 0.12
CA PHE A 177 14.96 26.70 1.24
C PHE A 177 15.69 27.61 2.24
N ARG A 178 16.86 28.17 1.92
CA ARG A 178 17.60 29.04 2.86
C ARG A 178 16.81 30.25 3.30
N GLN A 179 16.14 30.94 2.36
CA GLN A 179 15.29 32.08 2.69
C GLN A 179 14.07 31.65 3.50
N LEU A 180 13.43 30.55 3.09
CA LEU A 180 12.29 29.98 3.82
C LEU A 180 12.65 29.66 5.28
N ILE A 181 13.83 29.10 5.55
CA ILE A 181 14.28 28.84 6.94
C ILE A 181 14.35 30.14 7.75
N LYS A 182 14.84 31.24 7.17
CA LYS A 182 14.94 32.53 7.86
C LYS A 182 13.54 33.06 8.20
N ASP A 183 12.63 33.04 7.24
CA ASP A 183 11.27 33.56 7.42
C ASP A 183 10.49 32.70 8.44
N LEU A 184 10.64 31.37 8.39
CA LEU A 184 10.04 30.45 9.36
C LEU A 184 10.64 30.62 10.76
N ALA A 185 11.96 30.77 10.87
CA ALA A 185 12.61 31.00 12.16
C ALA A 185 12.18 32.34 12.78
N ALA A 186 11.99 33.37 11.96
CA ALA A 186 11.47 34.67 12.39
C ALA A 186 10.01 34.59 12.86
N ALA A 187 9.16 33.82 12.17
CA ALA A 187 7.75 33.68 12.52
C ALA A 187 7.50 32.84 13.78
N PHE A 188 8.25 31.74 13.96
CA PHE A 188 7.98 30.76 15.01
C PHE A 188 8.95 30.77 16.18
N HIS A 189 10.08 31.50 16.08
CA HIS A 189 11.11 31.58 17.12
C HIS A 189 11.60 30.21 17.62
N VAL A 190 11.65 29.21 16.73
CA VAL A 190 12.11 27.85 17.04
C VAL A 190 13.18 27.41 16.04
N ARG A 191 13.97 26.41 16.42
CA ARG A 191 14.94 25.81 15.50
C ARG A 191 14.22 24.97 14.45
N ILE A 192 14.37 25.35 13.19
CA ILE A 192 13.73 24.70 12.04
C ILE A 192 14.64 23.60 11.49
N GLU A 193 14.11 22.39 11.33
CA GLU A 193 14.73 21.31 10.56
C GLU A 193 13.84 20.95 9.37
N MET A 194 14.37 21.02 8.15
CA MET A 194 13.65 20.65 6.94
C MET A 194 14.03 19.22 6.55
N LYS A 195 13.04 18.32 6.45
CA LYS A 195 13.23 16.93 6.07
C LYS A 195 12.47 16.59 4.79
N GLN A 196 13.21 16.22 3.76
CA GLN A 196 12.61 15.74 2.51
C GLN A 196 12.05 14.32 2.72
N ILE A 197 10.82 14.11 2.27
CA ILE A 197 10.15 12.82 2.26
C ILE A 197 9.75 12.43 0.83
N GLY A 198 9.82 11.14 0.52
CA GLY A 198 9.34 10.64 -0.76
C GLY A 198 7.81 10.51 -0.77
N ALA A 199 7.20 10.54 -1.97
CA ALA A 199 5.75 10.39 -2.17
C ALA A 199 5.12 9.17 -1.45
N ARG A 200 5.85 8.06 -1.35
CA ARG A 200 5.38 6.86 -0.63
C ARG A 200 5.35 7.06 0.89
N GLN A 201 6.34 7.73 1.44
CA GLN A 201 6.42 8.02 2.88
C GLN A 201 5.37 9.06 3.28
N GLU A 202 5.09 10.02 2.39
CA GLU A 202 3.98 10.96 2.54
C GLU A 202 2.63 10.22 2.60
N ALA A 203 2.37 9.33 1.64
CA ALA A 203 1.17 8.50 1.65
C ALA A 203 1.05 7.62 2.91
N GLY A 204 2.17 7.09 3.42
CA GLY A 204 2.20 6.33 4.68
C GLY A 204 1.90 7.17 5.93
N ARG A 205 2.22 8.47 5.92
CA ARG A 205 1.92 9.40 7.03
C ARG A 205 0.47 9.87 7.01
N ILE A 206 -0.02 10.25 5.83
CA ILE A 206 -1.44 10.62 5.65
C ILE A 206 -2.33 9.41 5.93
N GLY A 207 -1.87 8.21 5.54
CA GLY A 207 -2.68 7.00 5.59
C GLY A 207 -3.68 6.96 4.45
N GLY A 208 -4.55 5.96 4.48
CA GLY A 208 -5.61 5.76 3.49
C GLY A 208 -5.88 4.30 3.21
N THR A 209 -6.77 4.06 2.25
CA THR A 209 -7.18 2.72 1.82
C THR A 209 -6.62 2.44 0.44
N GLY A 210 -5.94 1.31 0.27
CA GLY A 210 -5.43 0.87 -1.01
C GLY A 210 -6.54 0.32 -1.92
N PRO A 211 -6.24 0.08 -3.22
CA PRO A 211 -7.18 -0.54 -4.14
C PRO A 211 -7.61 -1.95 -3.73
N CYS A 212 -6.88 -2.60 -2.82
CA CYS A 212 -7.23 -3.89 -2.22
C CYS A 212 -8.27 -3.78 -1.09
N GLY A 213 -8.78 -2.58 -0.78
CA GLY A 213 -9.76 -2.35 0.29
C GLY A 213 -9.18 -2.38 1.71
N ARG A 214 -7.87 -2.63 1.87
CA ARG A 214 -7.15 -2.59 3.15
C ARG A 214 -6.44 -1.25 3.33
N GLU A 215 -6.11 -0.91 4.58
CA GLU A 215 -5.25 0.23 4.88
C GLU A 215 -3.91 0.13 4.13
N LEU A 216 -3.31 1.27 3.80
CA LEU A 216 -2.01 1.30 3.13
C LEU A 216 -0.96 0.56 3.96
N CYS A 217 -0.32 -0.46 3.39
CA CYS A 217 0.76 -1.22 4.05
C CYS A 217 1.90 -0.34 4.59
N CYS A 218 2.13 0.83 3.97
CA CYS A 218 3.11 1.83 4.38
C CYS A 218 2.75 2.55 5.69
N ALA A 219 1.45 2.60 6.03
CA ALA A 219 0.94 3.14 7.29
C ALA A 219 0.78 2.04 8.35
N THR A 220 0.64 0.78 7.94
CA THR A 220 0.32 -0.34 8.85
C THR A 220 1.54 -1.10 9.37
N TRP A 221 2.47 -1.56 8.51
CA TRP A 221 3.57 -2.42 8.99
C TRP A 221 4.87 -2.33 8.16
N MET A 222 4.79 -2.01 6.87
CA MET A 222 5.96 -1.99 5.99
C MET A 222 6.62 -0.61 6.02
N LYS A 223 7.90 -0.55 6.40
CA LYS A 223 8.69 0.70 6.47
C LYS A 223 9.86 0.75 5.49
N ASN A 224 10.47 -0.41 5.25
CA ASN A 224 11.60 -0.56 4.35
C ASN A 224 11.08 -0.93 2.98
N PHE A 225 11.34 -0.06 2.00
CA PHE A 225 10.91 -0.27 0.63
C PHE A 225 12.14 -0.41 -0.26
N SER A 226 12.23 -1.55 -0.95
CA SER A 226 13.08 -1.68 -2.13
C SER A 226 12.47 -0.93 -3.31
N SER A 227 13.31 -0.55 -4.27
CA SER A 227 12.83 -0.09 -5.57
C SER A 227 12.08 -1.23 -6.25
N VAL A 228 10.92 -0.90 -6.83
CA VAL A 228 10.08 -1.86 -7.56
C VAL A 228 10.39 -1.69 -9.03
N SER A 229 10.71 -2.80 -9.71
CA SER A 229 10.95 -2.83 -11.15
C SER A 229 9.72 -3.33 -11.90
N THR A 230 9.62 -3.01 -13.20
CA THR A 230 8.58 -3.56 -14.08
C THR A 230 8.76 -5.06 -14.34
N THR A 231 9.95 -5.61 -14.06
CA THR A 231 10.23 -7.05 -14.15
C THR A 231 9.36 -7.85 -13.20
N ALA A 232 9.11 -7.37 -11.98
CA ALA A 232 8.23 -8.04 -11.02
C ALA A 232 6.81 -8.20 -11.56
N ALA A 233 6.28 -7.16 -12.22
CA ALA A 233 4.96 -7.23 -12.85
C ALA A 233 4.91 -8.25 -14.00
N ARG A 234 6.00 -8.43 -14.75
CA ARG A 234 6.10 -9.42 -15.82
C ARG A 234 6.14 -10.85 -15.28
N ILE A 235 6.84 -11.10 -14.18
CA ILE A 235 6.88 -12.42 -13.53
C ILE A 235 5.49 -12.82 -13.02
N GLN A 236 4.72 -11.85 -12.53
CA GLN A 236 3.35 -12.05 -12.05
C GLN A 236 2.30 -12.08 -13.17
N ASP A 237 2.71 -12.05 -14.44
CA ASP A 237 1.85 -12.01 -15.62
C ASP A 237 0.79 -10.88 -15.57
N LEU A 238 1.17 -9.74 -14.98
CA LEU A 238 0.31 -8.56 -14.89
C LEU A 238 0.45 -7.69 -16.13
N SER A 239 -0.68 -7.15 -16.60
CA SER A 239 -0.69 -6.17 -17.69
C SER A 239 0.14 -4.94 -17.33
N LEU A 240 1.01 -4.53 -18.27
CA LEU A 240 1.94 -3.40 -18.15
C LEU A 240 1.25 -2.02 -18.25
N ASN A 241 0.01 -1.88 -17.80
CA ASN A 241 -0.69 -0.61 -17.76
C ASN A 241 -0.26 0.20 -16.52
N PRO A 242 0.34 1.40 -16.67
CA PRO A 242 0.86 2.18 -15.55
C PRO A 242 -0.23 2.59 -14.55
N THR A 243 -1.46 2.84 -14.99
CA THR A 243 -2.58 3.20 -14.10
C THR A 243 -2.97 2.05 -13.18
N LYS A 244 -2.88 0.80 -13.66
CA LYS A 244 -3.19 -0.39 -12.85
C LYS A 244 -2.03 -0.80 -11.94
N LEU A 245 -0.79 -0.52 -12.32
CA LEU A 245 0.41 -0.86 -11.54
C LEU A 245 0.80 0.22 -10.53
N ALA A 246 0.36 1.47 -10.73
CA ALA A 246 0.57 2.54 -9.78
C ALA A 246 -0.26 2.33 -8.50
N GLY A 247 0.37 2.57 -7.35
CA GLY A 247 -0.31 2.66 -6.06
C GLY A 247 -0.81 4.08 -5.79
N MET A 248 -1.41 4.28 -4.61
CA MET A 248 -1.90 5.60 -4.18
C MET A 248 -0.81 6.68 -4.09
N CYS A 249 0.46 6.28 -4.00
CA CYS A 249 1.62 7.17 -4.03
C CYS A 249 2.09 7.53 -5.45
N ALA A 250 1.29 7.22 -6.49
CA ALA A 250 1.61 7.38 -7.92
C ALA A 250 2.87 6.65 -8.43
N LYS A 251 3.54 5.88 -7.57
CA LYS A 251 4.64 4.97 -7.92
C LYS A 251 4.14 3.53 -8.02
N LEU A 252 4.93 2.64 -8.63
CA LEU A 252 4.64 1.20 -8.69
C LEU A 252 4.30 0.64 -7.31
N LYS A 253 3.32 -0.27 -7.24
CA LYS A 253 2.88 -0.92 -6.00
C LYS A 253 4.03 -1.73 -5.38
N CYS A 254 4.31 -1.50 -4.10
CA CYS A 254 5.26 -2.32 -3.34
C CYS A 254 4.78 -3.74 -3.10
N CYS A 255 3.48 -4.02 -3.23
CA CYS A 255 2.90 -5.36 -3.22
C CYS A 255 3.53 -6.26 -4.29
N LEU A 256 3.95 -5.70 -5.43
CA LEU A 256 4.61 -6.48 -6.49
C LEU A 256 5.88 -7.15 -5.97
N ASN A 257 6.76 -6.43 -5.28
CA ASN A 257 7.96 -7.02 -4.68
C ASN A 257 7.65 -7.92 -3.47
N TYR A 258 6.52 -7.70 -2.79
CA TYR A 258 6.15 -8.53 -1.64
C TYR A 258 5.66 -9.92 -2.09
N GLU A 259 4.90 -9.98 -3.18
CA GLU A 259 4.29 -11.21 -3.67
C GLU A 259 5.19 -11.96 -4.68
N VAL A 260 6.21 -11.31 -5.25
CA VAL A 260 7.02 -11.89 -6.35
C VAL A 260 7.62 -13.26 -6.01
N ASP A 261 8.08 -13.45 -4.78
CA ASP A 261 8.71 -14.71 -4.35
C ASP A 261 7.68 -15.86 -4.35
N ASP A 262 6.47 -15.60 -3.87
CA ASP A 262 5.37 -16.57 -3.87
C ASP A 262 4.98 -16.96 -5.31
N TYR A 263 4.92 -15.98 -6.22
CA TYR A 263 4.68 -16.22 -7.63
C TYR A 263 5.81 -17.01 -8.29
N MET A 264 7.07 -16.76 -7.93
CA MET A 264 8.21 -17.51 -8.45
C MET A 264 8.18 -18.97 -7.99
N GLU A 265 7.82 -19.23 -6.73
CA GLU A 265 7.66 -20.60 -6.22
C GLU A 265 6.49 -21.31 -6.90
N ALA A 266 5.35 -20.65 -7.05
CA ALA A 266 4.19 -21.18 -7.75
C ALA A 266 4.49 -21.44 -9.25
N ALA A 267 5.24 -20.56 -9.91
CA ALA A 267 5.66 -20.75 -11.30
C ALA A 267 6.58 -21.97 -11.46
N ARG A 268 7.46 -22.27 -10.50
CA ARG A 268 8.26 -23.51 -10.51
C ARG A 268 7.42 -24.78 -10.37
N LYS A 269 6.21 -24.68 -9.80
CA LYS A 269 5.26 -25.79 -9.69
C LYS A 269 4.49 -26.05 -11.00
N LEU A 270 4.56 -25.15 -11.97
CA LEU A 270 3.86 -25.31 -13.25
C LEU A 270 4.73 -26.05 -14.28
N PRO A 271 4.10 -26.76 -15.23
CA PRO A 271 4.80 -27.30 -16.40
C PRO A 271 5.28 -26.16 -17.33
N SER A 272 6.40 -26.39 -18.03
CA SER A 272 6.95 -25.42 -18.99
C SER A 272 6.01 -25.20 -20.17
N LYS A 273 5.95 -23.96 -20.69
CA LYS A 273 5.07 -23.56 -21.81
C LYS A 273 5.33 -24.30 -23.12
N GLU A 274 6.51 -24.87 -23.28
CA GLU A 274 6.97 -25.56 -24.48
C GLU A 274 6.61 -27.05 -24.49
N VAL A 275 6.17 -27.61 -23.35
CA VAL A 275 5.87 -29.04 -23.24
C VAL A 275 4.47 -29.31 -23.78
N LEU A 276 4.41 -30.13 -24.83
CA LEU A 276 3.18 -30.61 -25.44
C LEU A 276 2.60 -31.76 -24.61
N LEU A 277 1.29 -31.74 -24.42
CA LEU A 277 0.59 -32.91 -23.89
C LEU A 277 0.05 -33.70 -25.07
N GLU A 278 0.60 -34.89 -25.28
CA GLU A 278 0.04 -35.89 -26.18
C GLU A 278 -1.02 -36.69 -25.40
N THR A 279 -2.17 -36.86 -26.01
CA THR A 279 -3.21 -37.79 -25.55
C THR A 279 -3.68 -38.61 -26.75
N MET A 280 -4.51 -39.62 -26.51
CA MET A 280 -5.11 -40.39 -27.60
C MET A 280 -6.01 -39.54 -28.51
N ASP A 281 -6.60 -38.47 -27.98
CA ASP A 281 -7.49 -37.55 -28.71
C ASP A 281 -6.76 -36.49 -29.54
N GLY A 282 -5.47 -36.26 -29.28
CA GLY A 282 -4.66 -35.29 -30.01
C GLY A 282 -3.57 -34.61 -29.18
N GLU A 283 -2.88 -33.67 -29.83
CA GLU A 283 -1.85 -32.82 -29.23
C GLU A 283 -2.48 -31.56 -28.63
N TYR A 284 -2.01 -31.19 -27.44
CA TYR A 284 -2.52 -30.05 -26.70
C TYR A 284 -1.41 -29.05 -26.36
N HIS A 285 -1.63 -27.78 -26.74
CA HIS A 285 -0.75 -26.65 -26.52
C HIS A 285 -1.18 -25.84 -25.30
N LEU A 286 -0.22 -25.45 -24.45
CA LEU A 286 -0.50 -24.61 -23.29
C LEU A 286 -0.85 -23.17 -23.73
N PHE A 287 -2.11 -22.77 -23.54
CA PHE A 287 -2.60 -21.45 -23.94
C PHE A 287 -2.47 -20.42 -22.82
N LYS A 288 -2.91 -20.79 -21.60
CA LYS A 288 -2.90 -19.90 -20.44
C LYS A 288 -2.51 -20.67 -19.18
N THR A 289 -1.67 -20.07 -18.36
CA THR A 289 -1.34 -20.54 -17.02
C THR A 289 -1.88 -19.58 -16.00
N ASP A 290 -2.65 -20.08 -15.04
CA ASP A 290 -3.02 -19.32 -13.86
C ASP A 290 -2.12 -19.75 -12.70
N ILE A 291 -1.16 -18.87 -12.35
CA ILE A 291 -0.05 -19.20 -11.47
C ILE A 291 -0.51 -19.48 -10.04
N LEU A 292 -1.51 -18.73 -9.55
CA LEU A 292 -1.97 -18.83 -8.17
C LEU A 292 -2.95 -19.99 -7.95
N SER A 293 -3.85 -20.24 -8.91
CA SER A 293 -4.76 -21.38 -8.84
C SER A 293 -4.09 -22.71 -9.22
N GLY A 294 -2.87 -22.67 -9.75
CA GLY A 294 -2.17 -23.87 -10.22
C GLY A 294 -2.89 -24.55 -11.37
N GLN A 295 -3.63 -23.79 -12.20
CA GLN A 295 -4.40 -24.31 -13.31
C GLN A 295 -3.74 -23.97 -14.65
N CYS A 296 -3.68 -24.97 -15.53
CA CYS A 296 -3.14 -24.86 -16.87
C CYS A 296 -4.27 -25.09 -17.87
N THR A 297 -4.50 -24.12 -18.75
CA THR A 297 -5.48 -24.22 -19.83
C THR A 297 -4.76 -24.58 -21.12
N TYR A 298 -5.11 -25.74 -21.66
CA TYR A 298 -4.60 -26.29 -22.90
C TYR A 298 -5.62 -26.12 -24.03
N SER A 299 -5.13 -26.05 -25.26
CA SER A 299 -5.91 -25.88 -26.49
C SER A 299 -5.43 -26.88 -27.53
N THR A 300 -6.33 -27.44 -28.33
CA THR A 300 -5.96 -28.36 -29.43
C THR A 300 -5.26 -27.64 -30.58
N ASP A 301 -5.45 -26.32 -30.70
CA ASP A 301 -4.83 -25.48 -31.73
C ASP A 301 -3.84 -24.46 -31.15
N LYS A 302 -2.76 -24.18 -31.91
CA LYS A 302 -1.68 -23.24 -31.54
C LYS A 302 -2.12 -21.77 -31.42
N ASN A 303 -3.04 -21.33 -32.28
CA ASN A 303 -3.37 -19.90 -32.44
C ASN A 303 -4.85 -19.57 -32.22
N LEU A 304 -5.74 -20.57 -32.31
CA LEU A 304 -7.17 -20.42 -32.02
C LEU A 304 -7.46 -21.21 -30.74
N GLY A 305 -8.18 -20.60 -29.80
CA GLY A 305 -8.64 -21.27 -28.58
C GLY A 305 -9.79 -22.24 -28.88
N ALA A 306 -9.52 -23.28 -29.68
CA ALA A 306 -10.45 -24.38 -29.92
C ALA A 306 -10.28 -25.42 -28.82
N ASN A 307 -11.40 -25.85 -28.22
CA ASN A 307 -11.43 -26.85 -27.14
C ASN A 307 -10.49 -26.54 -25.96
N LEU A 308 -10.70 -25.38 -25.33
CA LEU A 308 -9.97 -24.99 -24.12
C LEU A 308 -10.31 -25.93 -22.97
N GLU A 309 -9.33 -26.72 -22.54
CA GLU A 309 -9.45 -27.63 -21.39
C GLU A 309 -8.53 -27.16 -20.26
N THR A 310 -9.09 -27.00 -19.06
CA THR A 310 -8.36 -26.54 -17.89
C THR A 310 -8.07 -27.72 -16.97
N ILE A 311 -6.80 -28.00 -16.73
CA ILE A 311 -6.31 -29.07 -15.85
C ILE A 311 -5.47 -28.50 -14.70
N SER A 312 -5.31 -29.28 -13.62
CA SER A 312 -4.40 -28.92 -12.52
C SER A 312 -2.93 -29.12 -12.94
N ALA A 313 -2.02 -28.36 -12.31
CA ALA A 313 -0.58 -28.48 -12.55
C ALA A 313 -0.01 -29.87 -12.20
N GLU A 314 -0.58 -30.53 -11.19
CA GLU A 314 -0.20 -31.89 -10.79
C GLU A 314 -0.59 -32.89 -11.88
N ARG A 315 -1.83 -32.83 -12.36
CA ARG A 315 -2.31 -33.68 -13.44
C ARG A 315 -1.52 -33.44 -14.73
N ALA A 316 -1.22 -32.18 -15.05
CA ALA A 316 -0.39 -31.85 -16.20
C ALA A 316 1.00 -32.52 -16.12
N ARG A 317 1.60 -32.56 -14.93
CA ARG A 317 2.89 -33.23 -14.71
C ARG A 317 2.81 -34.75 -14.82
N GLU A 318 1.74 -35.35 -14.33
CA GLU A 318 1.49 -36.78 -14.50
C GLU A 318 1.44 -37.15 -15.99
N ILE A 319 0.69 -36.37 -16.78
CA ILE A 319 0.57 -36.59 -18.23
C ILE A 319 1.93 -36.39 -18.92
N ILE A 320 2.74 -35.41 -18.49
CA ILE A 320 4.10 -35.23 -19.03
C ILE A 320 4.99 -36.45 -18.74
N GLU A 321 4.90 -37.01 -17.53
CA GLU A 321 5.67 -38.19 -17.16
C GLU A 321 5.16 -39.45 -17.88
N MET A 322 3.84 -39.60 -18.06
CA MET A 322 3.23 -40.66 -18.89
C MET A 322 3.70 -40.57 -20.35
N ASN A 323 3.70 -39.35 -20.91
CA ASN A 323 4.19 -39.11 -22.27
C ASN A 323 5.68 -39.42 -22.42
N ARG A 324 6.50 -39.12 -21.39
CA ARG A 324 7.92 -39.51 -21.37
C ARG A 324 8.10 -41.04 -21.31
N ARG A 325 7.19 -41.75 -20.66
CA ARG A 325 7.15 -43.23 -20.60
C ARG A 325 6.53 -43.87 -21.85
N GLY A 326 5.96 -43.08 -22.75
CA GLY A 326 5.30 -43.55 -23.97
C GLY A 326 3.85 -44.01 -23.78
N GLU A 327 3.25 -43.76 -22.61
CA GLU A 327 1.84 -44.04 -22.32
C GLU A 327 1.00 -42.80 -22.60
N LYS A 328 0.05 -42.89 -23.55
CA LYS A 328 -0.83 -41.77 -23.92
C LYS A 328 -2.17 -41.91 -23.19
N PRO A 329 -2.53 -41.00 -22.28
CA PRO A 329 -3.81 -41.07 -21.59
C PRO A 329 -4.98 -40.82 -22.55
N LEU A 330 -6.13 -41.44 -22.24
CA LEU A 330 -7.37 -41.35 -23.02
C LEU A 330 -8.04 -39.97 -22.93
N SER A 331 -7.78 -39.19 -21.88
CA SER A 331 -8.34 -37.84 -21.70
C SER A 331 -7.48 -36.98 -20.77
N LEU A 332 -7.53 -35.67 -20.97
CA LEU A 332 -6.83 -34.68 -20.12
C LEU A 332 -7.46 -34.53 -18.73
N LEU A 333 -8.77 -34.78 -18.60
CA LEU A 333 -9.50 -34.77 -17.33
C LEU A 333 -9.32 -36.11 -16.60
N GLU A 334 -9.38 -36.09 -15.26
CA GLU A 334 -9.48 -37.32 -14.47
C GLU A 334 -10.68 -38.14 -14.96
N ASP A 335 -10.43 -39.42 -15.24
CA ASP A 335 -11.45 -40.38 -15.69
C ASP A 335 -12.68 -40.30 -14.76
N GLY A 336 -13.78 -39.74 -15.28
CA GLY A 336 -15.08 -39.70 -14.59
C GLY A 336 -15.68 -38.32 -14.29
N LYS A 337 -14.98 -37.19 -14.49
CA LYS A 337 -15.64 -35.86 -14.42
C LYS A 337 -16.20 -35.48 -15.80
N ALA A 338 -17.42 -35.91 -16.06
CA ALA A 338 -18.19 -35.48 -17.22
C ALA A 338 -18.19 -33.94 -17.34
N ARG A 339 -17.99 -33.43 -18.57
CA ARG A 339 -18.12 -32.01 -18.90
C ARG A 339 -19.44 -31.48 -18.31
N PRO A 340 -19.44 -30.49 -17.38
CA PRO A 340 -20.67 -29.81 -17.07
C PRO A 340 -21.09 -29.08 -18.35
N VAL A 341 -22.14 -29.59 -18.99
CA VAL A 341 -22.75 -28.94 -20.15
C VAL A 341 -23.08 -27.52 -19.73
N LYS A 342 -22.32 -26.54 -20.24
CA LYS A 342 -22.64 -25.13 -20.06
C LYS A 342 -23.97 -24.90 -20.77
N LYS A 343 -25.07 -24.95 -20.02
CA LYS A 343 -26.34 -24.40 -20.50
C LYS A 343 -26.06 -22.94 -20.87
N PRO A 344 -26.36 -22.48 -22.09
CA PRO A 344 -26.24 -21.08 -22.42
C PRO A 344 -27.12 -20.32 -21.44
N VAL A 345 -26.49 -19.49 -20.60
CA VAL A 345 -27.22 -18.58 -19.72
C VAL A 345 -27.80 -17.52 -20.64
N ASP A 346 -29.07 -17.67 -20.98
CA ASP A 346 -29.84 -16.64 -21.66
C ASP A 346 -29.94 -15.43 -20.71
N LEU A 347 -29.07 -14.44 -20.93
CA LEU A 347 -29.01 -13.19 -20.20
C LEU A 347 -30.30 -12.34 -20.36
N LEU A 348 -31.22 -12.70 -21.27
CA LEU A 348 -32.55 -12.08 -21.38
C LEU A 348 -33.62 -12.72 -20.50
N ALA A 349 -33.47 -13.98 -20.09
CA ALA A 349 -34.51 -14.67 -19.29
C ALA A 349 -34.63 -14.15 -17.85
N GLY A 350 -33.62 -13.42 -17.35
CA GLY A 350 -33.62 -12.77 -16.03
C GLY A 350 -34.18 -11.34 -16.01
N ALA A 351 -34.49 -10.75 -17.16
CA ALA A 351 -35.05 -9.41 -17.27
C ALA A 351 -36.55 -9.50 -17.56
N ASP A 352 -37.32 -9.97 -16.57
CA ASP A 352 -38.77 -9.83 -16.57
C ASP A 352 -39.12 -8.33 -16.59
N LEU A 353 -39.43 -7.81 -17.78
CA LEU A 353 -39.81 -6.41 -18.06
C LEU A 353 -41.05 -5.95 -17.28
N SER A 354 -41.71 -6.85 -16.55
CA SER A 354 -42.89 -6.54 -15.73
C SER A 354 -42.58 -5.91 -14.36
N ARG A 355 -41.30 -5.72 -13.98
CA ARG A 355 -40.92 -5.07 -12.70
C ARG A 355 -41.31 -3.59 -12.63
N PHE A 356 -41.56 -2.93 -13.76
CA PHE A 356 -41.95 -1.52 -13.83
C PHE A 356 -43.45 -1.26 -14.09
N ASP A 357 -44.27 -2.29 -14.32
CA ASP A 357 -45.69 -2.12 -14.69
C ASP A 357 -46.69 -2.26 -13.51
N LYS A 358 -46.20 -2.45 -12.29
CA LYS A 358 -47.05 -2.40 -11.07
C LYS A 358 -47.15 -0.98 -10.50
N ALA A 359 -47.63 -0.04 -11.30
CA ALA A 359 -48.03 1.28 -10.83
C ALA A 359 -49.26 1.82 -11.57
N LYS A 360 -50.42 1.14 -11.41
CA LYS A 360 -51.78 1.72 -11.50
C LYS A 360 -52.84 0.65 -11.22
N LYS A 361 -53.02 0.27 -9.94
CA LYS A 361 -54.33 -0.21 -9.47
C LYS A 361 -54.92 0.83 -8.54
N ARG A 362 -55.92 1.53 -9.08
CA ARG A 362 -56.79 2.49 -8.40
C ARG A 362 -57.47 1.80 -7.22
N ARG A 363 -57.52 2.55 -6.11
CA ARG A 363 -58.29 2.28 -4.90
C ARG A 363 -59.74 1.92 -5.20
N LYS A 364 -60.25 0.91 -4.50
CA LYS A 364 -61.69 0.74 -4.21
C LYS A 364 -61.82 0.45 -2.71
N ASN A 365 -62.11 1.49 -1.93
CA ASN A 365 -62.66 1.33 -0.57
C ASN A 365 -64.06 1.91 -0.57
N ASN A 366 -65.03 1.07 -0.20
CA ASN A 366 -66.43 1.42 0.02
C ASN A 366 -66.59 2.07 1.42
N PRO A 367 -67.62 2.90 1.67
CA PRO A 367 -67.62 3.90 2.73
C PRO A 367 -68.34 3.44 3.99
N GLN A 368 -67.94 3.95 5.16
CA GLN A 368 -68.90 4.24 6.22
C GLN A 368 -68.40 5.27 7.26
N ARG A 369 -69.22 6.32 7.39
CA ARG A 369 -69.59 7.09 8.59
C ARG A 369 -68.51 7.82 9.40
N GLY A 370 -68.59 9.15 9.31
CA GLY A 370 -68.99 9.98 10.46
C GLY A 370 -67.93 10.92 11.03
N GLY A 371 -68.24 12.23 11.02
CA GLY A 371 -67.83 13.15 12.09
C GLY A 371 -66.83 14.26 11.74
N ASN A 372 -67.39 15.45 11.44
CA ASN A 372 -66.94 16.81 11.74
C ASN A 372 -65.45 17.12 12.02
N GLY A 373 -64.93 18.16 11.34
CA GLY A 373 -63.77 18.90 11.85
C GLY A 373 -63.09 19.86 10.87
N GLN A 374 -63.73 21.00 10.61
CA GLN A 374 -63.19 22.33 10.31
C GLN A 374 -62.03 22.57 9.31
N GLN A 375 -62.36 23.41 8.34
CA GLN A 375 -61.50 24.24 7.51
C GLN A 375 -60.55 25.12 8.36
N THR A 376 -59.32 25.32 7.87
CA THR A 376 -58.79 26.68 7.69
C THR A 376 -57.90 26.75 6.46
N ASN A 377 -58.07 27.85 5.75
CA ASN A 377 -57.54 28.24 4.46
C ASN A 377 -56.48 29.32 4.69
N ARG A 378 -55.37 29.32 3.92
CA ARG A 378 -54.58 30.50 3.48
C ARG A 378 -53.35 30.00 2.69
N ARG A 379 -53.34 30.18 1.36
CA ARG A 379 -52.71 31.30 0.61
C ARG A 379 -51.19 31.40 0.91
N ASN A 380 -50.27 31.44 -0.06
CA ASN A 380 -50.33 31.85 -1.45
C ASN A 380 -49.03 31.44 -2.17
N SER A 381 -49.13 31.17 -3.49
CA SER A 381 -48.25 31.55 -4.62
C SER A 381 -46.72 31.48 -4.50
N ARG A 382 -45.92 31.14 -5.50
CA ARG A 382 -46.05 30.89 -6.95
C ARG A 382 -44.63 30.48 -7.39
N ASP A 383 -44.50 29.51 -8.30
CA ASP A 383 -43.68 29.69 -9.50
C ASP A 383 -43.91 28.52 -10.48
N GLY A 384 -44.43 28.88 -11.66
CA GLY A 384 -44.56 28.01 -12.84
C GLY A 384 -43.19 27.84 -13.52
N GLN A 385 -42.91 26.72 -14.17
CA GLN A 385 -43.20 26.50 -15.61
C GLN A 385 -42.63 27.63 -16.49
N ASN A 386 -41.84 27.40 -17.54
CA ASN A 386 -41.81 26.28 -18.46
C ASN A 386 -40.67 26.48 -19.50
N THR A 387 -40.18 25.37 -20.10
CA THR A 387 -39.66 25.21 -21.49
C THR A 387 -38.55 26.14 -22.01
N TYR A 388 -37.54 25.69 -22.79
CA TYR A 388 -37.52 25.33 -24.22
C TYR A 388 -36.26 24.46 -24.48
N GLN A 389 -36.34 23.31 -25.16
CA GLN A 389 -36.41 23.09 -26.61
C GLN A 389 -35.05 23.24 -27.36
N THR A 390 -34.70 22.13 -28.02
CA THR A 390 -33.51 21.78 -28.79
C THR A 390 -33.38 22.58 -30.09
N GLN A 391 -32.14 22.89 -30.52
CA GLN A 391 -31.82 23.03 -31.95
C GLN A 391 -30.39 22.57 -32.27
N ASN A 392 -30.31 21.66 -33.25
CA ASN A 392 -29.11 21.25 -33.98
C ASN A 392 -28.72 22.35 -34.96
N ASP A 393 -27.41 22.56 -35.18
CA ASP A 393 -26.94 22.91 -36.52
C ASP A 393 -25.49 22.45 -36.78
N ARG A 394 -25.29 21.86 -37.96
CA ARG A 394 -24.02 21.40 -38.52
C ARG A 394 -23.46 22.49 -39.42
N LYS A 395 -22.14 22.78 -39.38
CA LYS A 395 -21.39 23.23 -40.57
C LYS A 395 -19.92 22.80 -40.53
N ARG A 396 -19.48 22.28 -41.68
CA ARG A 396 -18.14 21.83 -42.08
C ARG A 396 -17.29 23.03 -42.51
N PRO A 397 -15.96 22.90 -42.62
CA PRO A 397 -15.31 23.37 -43.86
C PRO A 397 -14.34 22.37 -44.48
N GLN A 398 -14.06 22.60 -45.77
CA GLN A 398 -13.38 21.74 -46.73
C GLN A 398 -12.10 22.45 -47.23
N ASN A 399 -11.00 21.69 -47.23
CA ASN A 399 -9.81 21.68 -48.10
C ASN A 399 -9.46 22.88 -49.00
N ASP A 400 -8.19 23.31 -48.96
CA ASP A 400 -7.47 23.76 -50.16
C ASP A 400 -5.99 23.34 -50.11
N ASN A 401 -5.43 23.04 -51.28
CA ASN A 401 -4.28 22.19 -51.52
C ASN A 401 -3.28 22.96 -52.40
N ARG A 402 -1.98 23.05 -52.05
CA ARG A 402 -0.90 23.33 -53.02
C ARG A 402 0.54 23.08 -52.51
N ARG A 403 1.15 22.05 -53.13
CA ARG A 403 2.51 21.92 -53.70
C ARG A 403 3.79 22.01 -52.82
N MET A 404 4.50 20.88 -52.80
CA MET A 404 5.94 20.64 -52.51
C MET A 404 6.87 21.17 -53.63
N PRO A 405 8.21 21.37 -53.43
CA PRO A 405 9.20 20.26 -53.51
C PRO A 405 10.50 20.35 -52.66
N ASN A 406 10.89 19.16 -52.14
CA ASN A 406 12.21 18.49 -52.17
C ASN A 406 13.49 19.11 -51.54
N GLY A 407 14.23 18.30 -50.75
CA GLY A 407 15.62 18.60 -50.36
C GLY A 407 16.27 17.76 -49.24
N ASN A 408 16.85 16.61 -49.62
CA ASN A 408 18.06 15.94 -49.08
C ASN A 408 18.17 15.24 -47.69
N ARG A 409 18.19 13.90 -47.79
CA ARG A 409 19.19 12.90 -47.30
C ARG A 409 20.24 13.29 -46.22
N ARG A 410 20.15 12.59 -45.06
CA ARG A 410 21.15 11.78 -44.27
C ARG A 410 22.67 11.98 -44.54
N PRO A 411 23.60 11.73 -43.56
CA PRO A 411 23.57 10.52 -42.73
C PRO A 411 24.19 10.53 -41.30
N TYR A 412 23.89 9.41 -40.65
CA TYR A 412 24.49 8.75 -39.49
C TYR A 412 26.02 8.58 -39.55
N SER A 413 26.70 8.79 -38.43
CA SER A 413 28.06 8.27 -38.17
C SER A 413 28.20 7.94 -36.68
N GLY A 414 28.44 6.67 -36.37
CA GLY A 414 28.92 6.24 -35.06
C GLY A 414 30.44 6.23 -34.97
N ARG A 415 30.98 6.26 -33.75
CA ARG A 415 32.18 5.51 -33.34
C ARG A 415 32.46 5.65 -31.84
N HIS A 416 32.92 4.54 -31.27
CA HIS A 416 33.57 4.36 -29.97
C HIS A 416 34.72 5.35 -29.71
N PRO A 417 35.18 5.43 -28.45
CA PRO A 417 36.61 5.26 -28.21
C PRO A 417 36.93 4.10 -27.26
N GLU A 418 37.93 3.35 -27.67
CA GLU A 418 38.63 2.29 -26.95
C GLU A 418 39.81 2.87 -26.16
N GLN A 419 40.35 2.05 -25.28
CA GLN A 419 41.43 2.27 -24.32
C GLN A 419 42.70 2.90 -24.91
N GLN A 420 43.40 3.69 -24.07
CA GLN A 420 44.85 3.83 -24.19
C GLN A 420 45.50 3.71 -22.82
N GLN A 421 46.33 2.67 -22.70
CA GLN A 421 47.39 2.54 -21.71
C GLN A 421 48.38 3.70 -21.89
N ASN A 422 48.86 4.25 -20.78
CA ASN A 422 50.24 4.68 -20.69
C ASN A 422 50.75 4.37 -19.28
N GLY A 423 51.81 3.58 -19.24
CA GLY A 423 52.52 3.24 -18.02
C GLY A 423 53.42 4.38 -17.56
N SER A 424 53.66 4.40 -16.25
CA SER A 424 54.83 5.00 -15.65
C SER A 424 55.33 4.07 -14.54
N THR A 425 56.60 3.74 -14.67
CA THR A 425 57.41 2.75 -13.97
C THR A 425 57.88 3.17 -12.57
N MET A 426 58.29 2.14 -11.81
CA MET A 426 59.22 2.11 -10.66
C MET A 426 58.71 2.55 -9.27
N ALA A 427 58.67 1.61 -8.31
CA ALA A 427 59.84 1.26 -7.49
C ALA A 427 59.52 0.09 -6.53
N ALA A 428 60.44 -0.87 -6.47
CA ALA A 428 60.43 -2.02 -5.59
C ALA A 428 60.83 -1.65 -4.16
N SER A 429 60.32 -2.40 -3.18
CA SER A 429 61.12 -2.89 -2.03
C SER A 429 60.32 -3.85 -1.17
N ASP A 430 60.55 -5.15 -1.41
CA ASP A 430 60.48 -6.16 -0.36
C ASP A 430 61.65 -5.96 0.61
N ARG A 431 61.36 -5.88 1.91
CA ARG A 431 62.26 -6.31 2.99
C ARG A 431 61.49 -6.47 4.30
N LYS A 432 61.49 -7.72 4.79
CA LYS A 432 61.62 -8.16 6.19
C LYS A 432 60.91 -7.32 7.26
N ASN A 433 59.80 -7.84 7.82
CA ASN A 433 59.75 -8.53 9.12
C ASN A 433 58.33 -9.03 9.39
#